data_AF-A0A959AZ29-F1
#
_entry.id   AF-A0A959AZ29-F1
#
_cell.length_a   1.000
_cell.length_b   1.000
_cell.length_c   1.000
_cell.angle_alpha   90.00
_cell.angle_beta   90.00
_cell.angle_gamma   90.00
#
_symmetry.space_group_name_H-M   'P 1'
#
loop_
_entity.id
_entity.type
_entity.pdbx_description
1 polymer ?
#
loop_
_entity_poly.entity_id
_entity_poly.type
_entity_poly.pdbx_seq_one_letter_code
_entity_poly.pdbx_strand_id
1 'polypeptide(L)'
;RFASQSRELIELDEELFTEEGFAFVDPEVFQVFHFPLLSGSPDHVLDKPYSVVLSQSAARKYFREANPIGKSLLIRDQPFEVTGVMEDIPDNSQLKFEVLASMNCARQVFSRIVLENWGEGYVETFAMIPEGKQPADYEKALTAFVDAKLEGWEQFSPRIAMQPLSKMYLHSKDIASFFTGGDIIYVYAFSLIALFILLIACINYMNLA
;
A
#
# COMPACT_ATOMS: atom_id res chain seq x y z
N ARG A 1 6.99 -5.29 -1.91
CA ARG A 1 5.61 -5.66 -2.30
C ARG A 1 4.69 -5.36 -1.13
N PHE A 2 3.40 -5.17 -1.39
CA PHE A 2 2.34 -5.07 -0.39
C PHE A 2 1.27 -6.12 -0.71
N ALA A 3 1.01 -7.03 0.23
CA ALA A 3 -0.19 -7.87 0.22
C ALA A 3 -1.10 -7.35 1.33
N SER A 4 -2.14 -6.63 0.94
CA SER A 4 -3.10 -6.03 1.86
C SER A 4 -4.43 -6.74 1.71
N GLN A 5 -5.10 -7.00 2.82
CA GLN A 5 -6.54 -7.28 2.82
C GLN A 5 -7.27 -6.06 3.37
N SER A 6 -8.57 -5.96 3.09
CA SER A 6 -9.37 -4.82 3.54
C SER A 6 -9.46 -4.70 5.06
N ARG A 7 -9.35 -5.83 5.78
CA ARG A 7 -9.36 -5.90 7.25
C ARG A 7 -8.53 -7.09 7.71
N GLU A 8 -7.77 -6.95 8.78
CA GLU A 8 -7.06 -8.03 9.48
C GLU A 8 -7.48 -8.04 10.96
N LEU A 9 -7.57 -9.23 11.55
CA LEU A 9 -7.87 -9.41 12.97
C LEU A 9 -6.55 -9.52 13.74
N ILE A 10 -6.39 -8.69 14.75
CA ILE A 10 -5.23 -8.67 15.63
C ILE A 10 -5.70 -8.93 17.06
N GLU A 11 -5.07 -9.89 17.73
CA GLU A 11 -5.37 -10.24 19.12
C GLU A 11 -4.21 -9.85 20.03
N LEU A 12 -4.54 -9.27 21.19
CA LEU A 12 -3.59 -8.95 22.26
C LEU A 12 -4.28 -9.12 23.61
N ASP A 13 -3.73 -9.96 24.49
CA ASP A 13 -4.24 -10.20 25.85
C ASP A 13 -5.77 -10.50 25.89
N GLU A 14 -6.25 -11.38 25.00
CA GLU A 14 -7.68 -11.75 24.82
C GLU A 14 -8.58 -10.63 24.24
N GLU A 15 -8.04 -9.43 23.98
CA GLU A 15 -8.74 -8.37 23.26
C GLU A 15 -8.55 -8.51 21.73
N LEU A 16 -9.63 -8.32 20.98
CA LEU A 16 -9.65 -8.40 19.53
C LEU A 16 -9.79 -7.01 18.89
N PHE A 17 -8.89 -6.71 17.96
CA PHE A 17 -8.85 -5.48 17.18
C PHE A 17 -9.06 -5.81 15.71
N THR A 18 -9.95 -5.07 15.05
CA THR A 18 -10.02 -5.08 13.59
C THR A 18 -9.15 -3.94 13.06
N GLU A 19 -8.17 -4.28 12.23
CA GLU A 19 -7.23 -3.34 11.64
C GLU A 19 -7.48 -3.20 10.14
N GLU A 20 -7.70 -1.97 9.67
CA GLU A 20 -7.99 -1.68 8.26
C GLU A 20 -6.72 -1.26 7.51
N GLY A 21 -5.70 -0.76 8.24
CA GLY A 21 -4.40 -0.37 7.70
C GLY A 21 -3.35 -1.47 7.79
N PHE A 22 -3.68 -2.72 7.47
CA PHE A 22 -2.76 -3.86 7.59
C PHE A 22 -2.22 -4.34 6.24
N ALA A 23 -0.90 -4.54 6.16
CA ALA A 23 -0.28 -5.21 5.01
C ALA A 23 0.90 -6.10 5.40
N PHE A 24 1.03 -7.22 4.68
CA PHE A 24 2.30 -7.91 4.59
C PHE A 24 3.20 -7.21 3.57
N VAL A 25 4.45 -6.96 3.94
CA VAL A 25 5.40 -6.22 3.10
C VAL A 25 6.78 -6.86 3.07
N ASP A 26 7.47 -6.67 1.96
CA ASP A 26 8.89 -7.07 1.87
C ASP A 26 9.74 -6.17 2.79
N PRO A 27 10.86 -6.65 3.34
CA PRO A 27 11.71 -5.89 4.26
C PRO A 27 12.22 -4.56 3.67
N GLU A 28 12.41 -4.50 2.35
CA GLU A 28 12.89 -3.32 1.63
C GLU A 28 11.88 -2.15 1.60
N VAL A 29 10.69 -2.30 2.18
CA VAL A 29 9.69 -1.23 2.22
C VAL A 29 10.24 0.09 2.79
N PHE A 30 11.11 0.03 3.80
CA PHE A 30 11.74 1.21 4.41
C PHE A 30 12.94 1.77 3.61
N GLN A 31 13.40 1.05 2.59
CA GLN A 31 14.41 1.52 1.64
C GLN A 31 13.75 2.18 0.42
N VAL A 32 12.57 1.70 0.03
CA VAL A 32 11.79 2.23 -1.10
C VAL A 32 10.95 3.44 -0.67
N PHE A 33 10.36 3.39 0.53
CA PHE A 33 9.51 4.44 1.07
C PHE A 33 10.15 5.10 2.28
N HIS A 34 9.96 6.42 2.36
CA HIS A 34 10.37 7.17 3.54
C HIS A 34 9.27 7.08 4.60
N PHE A 35 9.31 6.03 5.41
CA PHE A 35 8.52 5.88 6.64
C PHE A 35 9.47 6.01 7.84
N PRO A 36 9.55 7.20 8.47
CA PRO A 36 10.47 7.44 9.57
C PRO A 36 10.21 6.47 10.73
N LEU A 37 11.26 5.82 11.23
CA LEU A 37 11.17 4.98 12.42
C LEU A 37 11.43 5.80 13.68
N LEU A 38 10.49 5.72 14.62
CA LEU A 38 10.63 6.20 15.99
C LEU A 38 11.43 5.20 16.85
N SER A 39 11.39 3.91 16.49
CA SER A 39 12.17 2.84 17.12
C SER A 39 12.44 1.70 16.14
N GLY A 40 13.59 1.03 16.30
CA GLY A 40 14.08 0.00 15.39
C GLY A 40 15.06 0.54 14.34
N SER A 41 15.61 -0.35 13.52
CA SER A 41 16.52 0.00 12.42
C SER A 41 15.87 -0.36 11.07
N PRO A 42 15.80 0.58 10.09
CA PRO A 42 15.13 0.36 8.81
C PRO A 42 15.57 -0.91 8.09
N ASP A 43 16.86 -1.26 8.21
CA ASP A 43 17.45 -2.41 7.54
C ASP A 43 17.11 -3.75 8.20
N HIS A 44 16.54 -3.76 9.41
CA HIS A 44 16.38 -4.97 10.22
C HIS A 44 14.98 -5.16 10.81
N VAL A 45 14.14 -4.12 10.79
CA VAL A 45 12.81 -4.18 11.42
C VAL A 45 11.92 -5.27 10.83
N LEU A 46 12.07 -5.66 9.56
CA LEU A 46 11.21 -6.69 8.95
C LEU A 46 11.97 -7.91 8.41
N ASP A 47 13.25 -8.06 8.74
CA ASP A 47 14.10 -9.16 8.22
C ASP A 47 13.63 -10.54 8.70
N LYS A 48 13.15 -10.64 9.94
CA LYS A 48 12.73 -11.92 10.52
C LYS A 48 11.30 -12.25 10.11
N PRO A 49 10.96 -13.54 9.86
CA PRO A 49 9.56 -13.94 9.77
C PRO A 49 8.84 -13.60 11.07
N TYR A 50 7.54 -13.31 10.98
CA TYR A 50 6.72 -12.94 12.14
C TYR A 50 7.23 -11.70 12.89
N SER A 51 7.82 -10.75 12.17
CA SER A 51 8.09 -9.41 12.69
C SER A 51 7.03 -8.42 12.20
N VAL A 52 6.76 -7.42 13.01
CA VAL A 52 5.77 -6.37 12.71
C VAL A 52 6.27 -4.99 13.11
N VAL A 53 6.00 -4.01 12.27
CA VAL A 53 6.18 -2.59 12.56
C VAL A 53 4.81 -1.93 12.70
N LEU A 54 4.65 -1.15 13.76
CA LEU A 54 3.42 -0.42 14.06
C LEU A 54 3.60 1.07 13.77
N SER A 55 2.55 1.75 13.31
CA SER A 55 2.49 3.20 13.38
C SER A 55 2.44 3.67 14.83
N GLN A 56 2.72 4.95 15.06
CA GLN A 56 2.67 5.54 16.40
C GLN A 56 1.27 5.43 17.00
N SER A 57 0.24 5.65 16.18
CA SER A 57 -1.16 5.51 16.57
C SER A 57 -1.55 4.06 16.85
N ALA A 58 -1.11 3.09 16.04
CA ALA A 58 -1.34 1.67 16.30
C ALA A 58 -0.64 1.17 17.57
N ALA A 59 0.61 1.59 17.79
CA ALA A 59 1.35 1.29 19.00
C ALA A 59 0.61 1.77 20.27
N ARG A 60 0.08 3.01 20.24
CA ARG A 60 -0.76 3.55 21.33
C ARG A 60 -2.09 2.82 21.47
N LYS A 61 -2.73 2.43 20.36
CA LYS A 61 -3.99 1.68 20.35
C LYS A 61 -3.83 0.33 21.06
N TYR A 62 -2.79 -0.43 20.74
CA TYR A 62 -2.59 -1.78 21.29
C TYR A 62 -1.91 -1.77 22.66
N PHE A 63 -0.85 -0.98 22.82
CA PHE A 63 0.00 -1.04 24.03
C PHE A 63 -0.21 0.13 24.99
N ARG A 64 -1.09 1.08 24.67
CA ARG A 64 -1.35 2.29 25.47
C ARG A 64 -0.05 3.08 25.68
N GLU A 65 0.39 3.20 26.93
CA GLU A 65 1.64 3.86 27.32
C GLU A 65 2.83 2.89 27.44
N ALA A 66 2.61 1.59 27.26
CA ALA A 66 3.67 0.60 27.40
C ALA A 66 4.54 0.55 26.14
N ASN A 67 5.84 0.31 26.32
CA ASN A 67 6.75 0.10 25.20
C ASN A 67 6.33 -1.18 24.43
N PRO A 68 6.04 -1.10 23.12
CA PRO A 68 5.62 -2.26 22.33
C PRO A 68 6.79 -3.13 21.88
N ILE A 69 8.02 -2.59 21.82
CA ILE A 69 9.18 -3.28 21.23
C ILE A 69 9.49 -4.59 21.98
N GLY A 70 9.66 -5.67 21.23
CA GLY A 70 9.93 -7.02 21.73
C GLY A 70 8.71 -7.74 22.32
N LYS A 71 7.54 -7.08 22.36
CA LYS A 71 6.27 -7.73 22.69
C LYS A 71 5.66 -8.34 21.43
N SER A 72 4.67 -9.20 21.61
CA SER A 72 3.97 -9.84 20.51
C SER A 72 2.49 -9.48 20.47
N LEU A 73 1.95 -9.45 19.26
CA LEU A 73 0.52 -9.51 18.98
C LEU A 73 0.25 -10.78 18.16
N LEU A 74 -0.95 -11.34 18.29
CA LEU A 74 -1.38 -12.50 17.53
C LEU A 74 -2.04 -12.04 16.22
N ILE A 75 -1.54 -12.53 15.10
CA ILE A 75 -2.07 -12.28 13.75
C ILE A 75 -2.23 -13.64 13.10
N ARG A 76 -3.47 -14.02 12.75
CA ARG A 76 -3.80 -15.34 12.19
C ARG A 76 -3.24 -16.50 13.02
N ASP A 77 -3.49 -16.46 14.34
CA ASP A 77 -3.03 -17.45 15.32
C ASP A 77 -1.49 -17.61 15.40
N GLN A 78 -0.72 -16.67 14.83
CA GLN A 78 0.74 -16.66 14.91
C GLN A 78 1.21 -15.44 15.70
N PRO A 79 2.19 -15.59 16.62
CA PRO A 79 2.74 -14.47 17.36
C PRO A 79 3.69 -13.66 16.46
N PHE A 80 3.40 -12.39 16.26
CA PHE A 80 4.26 -11.43 15.59
C PHE A 80 4.95 -10.52 16.61
N GLU A 81 6.28 -10.51 16.62
CA GLU A 81 7.09 -9.63 17.48
C GLU A 81 7.14 -8.21 16.91
N VAL A 82 6.84 -7.22 17.75
CA VAL A 82 7.00 -5.80 17.39
C VAL A 82 8.48 -5.44 17.41
N THR A 83 9.02 -5.19 16.23
CA THR A 83 10.44 -4.91 16.02
C THR A 83 10.71 -3.44 15.73
N GLY A 84 9.67 -2.66 15.43
CA GLY A 84 9.78 -1.23 15.18
C GLY A 84 8.48 -0.47 15.40
N VAL A 85 8.63 0.84 15.56
CA VAL A 85 7.51 1.79 15.55
C VAL A 85 7.86 2.88 14.55
N MET A 86 6.96 3.17 13.61
CA MET A 86 7.08 4.24 12.63
C MET A 86 6.22 5.44 12.99
N GLU A 87 6.55 6.61 12.45
CA GLU A 87 5.64 7.75 12.45
C GLU A 87 4.35 7.42 11.69
N ASP A 88 3.26 8.08 12.07
CA ASP A 88 1.99 7.93 11.36
C ASP A 88 2.14 8.46 9.92
N ILE A 89 1.69 7.67 8.95
CA ILE A 89 1.73 8.10 7.54
C ILE A 89 0.75 9.28 7.36
N PRO A 90 1.15 10.38 6.71
CA PRO A 90 0.29 11.55 6.53
C PRO A 90 -1.05 11.25 5.85
N ASP A 91 -2.11 11.94 6.26
CA ASP A 91 -3.46 11.74 5.74
C ASP A 91 -3.61 11.97 4.22
N ASN A 92 -2.72 12.77 3.64
CA ASN A 92 -2.65 13.05 2.20
C ASN A 92 -1.85 12.01 1.41
N SER A 93 -1.48 10.89 2.03
CA SER A 93 -0.91 9.72 1.36
C SER A 93 -2.00 8.75 0.90
N GLN A 94 -1.79 8.12 -0.25
CA GLN A 94 -2.60 6.98 -0.70
C GLN A 94 -2.18 5.67 0.00
N LEU A 95 -0.93 5.58 0.44
CA LEU A 95 -0.45 4.46 1.27
C LEU A 95 -0.89 4.75 2.70
N LYS A 96 -1.91 4.06 3.18
CA LYS A 96 -2.46 4.23 4.53
C LYS A 96 -2.33 2.92 5.29
N PHE A 97 -1.20 2.77 5.99
CA PHE A 97 -0.89 1.59 6.76
C PHE A 97 -0.58 1.96 8.20
N GLU A 98 -1.15 1.19 9.11
CA GLU A 98 -0.94 1.24 10.55
C GLU A 98 -0.10 0.06 11.05
N VAL A 99 -0.15 -1.07 10.34
CA VAL A 99 0.55 -2.30 10.70
C VAL A 99 1.21 -2.91 9.47
N LEU A 100 2.54 -3.02 9.50
CA LEU A 100 3.35 -3.62 8.45
C LEU A 100 3.97 -4.92 8.98
N ALA A 101 3.50 -6.06 8.49
CA ALA A 101 4.00 -7.37 8.87
C ALA A 101 5.00 -7.90 7.83
N SER A 102 6.02 -8.64 8.27
CA SER A 102 7.03 -9.16 7.34
C SER A 102 6.46 -10.23 6.40
N MET A 103 6.70 -10.06 5.10
CA MET A 103 6.40 -11.06 4.07
C MET A 103 7.30 -12.30 4.17
N ASN A 104 8.35 -12.30 5.00
CA ASN A 104 9.23 -13.46 5.14
C ASN A 104 8.53 -14.67 5.82
N CYS A 105 7.36 -14.48 6.42
CA CYS A 105 6.50 -15.57 6.89
C CYS A 105 5.43 -16.01 5.86
N ALA A 106 5.49 -15.53 4.62
CA ALA A 106 4.43 -15.76 3.64
C ALA A 106 4.15 -17.25 3.40
N ARG A 107 5.18 -18.11 3.38
CA ARG A 107 5.02 -19.57 3.17
C ARG A 107 4.29 -20.29 4.29
N GLN A 108 4.27 -19.70 5.48
CA GLN A 108 3.62 -20.25 6.67
C GLN A 108 2.22 -19.69 6.85
N VAL A 109 1.99 -18.45 6.39
CA VAL A 109 0.73 -17.72 6.60
C VAL A 109 -0.21 -17.83 5.39
N PHE A 110 0.30 -18.00 4.18
CA PHE A 110 -0.49 -18.15 2.96
C PHE A 110 -0.41 -19.58 2.43
N SER A 111 -1.50 -20.03 1.80
CA SER A 111 -1.52 -21.34 1.15
C SER A 111 -0.58 -21.35 -0.06
N ARG A 112 -0.02 -22.53 -0.36
CA ARG A 112 0.84 -22.72 -1.53
C ARG A 112 0.15 -22.29 -2.83
N ILE A 113 -1.15 -22.54 -2.94
CA ILE A 113 -1.97 -22.14 -4.10
C ILE A 113 -1.88 -20.63 -4.29
N VAL A 114 -2.07 -19.83 -3.24
CA VAL A 114 -1.99 -18.37 -3.32
C VAL A 114 -0.58 -17.89 -3.71
N LEU A 115 0.47 -18.52 -3.17
CA LEU A 115 1.85 -18.10 -3.41
C LEU A 115 2.39 -18.48 -4.79
N GLU A 116 1.89 -19.56 -5.39
CA GLU A 116 2.32 -20.03 -6.71
C GLU A 116 1.38 -19.57 -7.83
N ASN A 117 0.23 -18.97 -7.50
CA ASN A 117 -0.71 -18.47 -8.49
C ASN A 117 -0.28 -17.09 -9.00
N TRP A 118 0.32 -17.08 -10.18
CA TRP A 118 0.71 -15.86 -10.88
C TRP A 118 -0.48 -15.12 -11.50
N GLY A 119 -1.58 -15.84 -11.81
CA GLY A 119 -2.74 -15.29 -12.54
C GLY A 119 -3.67 -14.47 -11.67
N GLU A 120 -3.56 -14.60 -10.34
CA GLU A 120 -4.33 -13.82 -9.39
C GLU A 120 -3.43 -12.73 -8.79
N GLY A 121 -3.72 -11.47 -9.11
CA GLY A 121 -2.92 -10.31 -8.72
C GLY A 121 -3.07 -9.94 -7.24
N TYR A 122 -2.61 -10.79 -6.32
CA TYR A 122 -2.76 -10.61 -4.87
C TYR A 122 -1.83 -9.59 -4.21
N VAL A 123 -0.88 -9.05 -4.96
CA VAL A 123 0.14 -8.14 -4.42
C VAL A 123 0.31 -6.92 -5.29
N GLU A 124 0.46 -5.77 -4.63
CA GLU A 124 0.95 -4.57 -5.29
C GLU A 124 2.47 -4.46 -5.17
N THR A 125 3.09 -4.13 -6.30
CA THR A 125 4.54 -4.08 -6.40
C THR A 125 4.97 -2.66 -6.75
N PHE A 126 5.77 -2.09 -5.85
CA PHE A 126 6.45 -0.83 -6.07
C PHE A 126 7.92 -1.13 -6.37
N ALA A 127 8.48 -0.42 -7.34
CA ALA A 127 9.86 -0.58 -7.75
C ALA A 127 10.50 0.79 -7.91
N MET A 128 11.70 0.95 -7.34
CA MET A 128 12.56 2.08 -7.64
C MET A 128 13.40 1.73 -8.86
N ILE A 129 13.23 2.49 -9.95
CA ILE A 129 14.02 2.32 -11.18
C ILE A 129 15.25 3.23 -11.16
N PRO A 130 16.36 2.84 -11.80
CA PRO A 130 17.57 3.67 -11.88
C PRO A 130 17.31 5.04 -12.52
N GLU A 131 18.13 6.02 -12.15
CA GLU A 131 18.08 7.34 -12.75
C GLU A 131 18.25 7.28 -14.28
N GLY A 132 17.46 8.09 -15.00
CA GLY A 132 17.45 8.11 -16.46
C GLY A 132 16.66 6.98 -17.13
N LYS A 133 16.07 6.06 -16.35
CA LYS A 133 15.14 5.04 -16.86
C LYS A 133 13.68 5.49 -16.75
N GLN A 134 12.84 4.92 -17.60
CA GLN A 134 11.40 5.15 -17.62
C GLN A 134 10.64 3.81 -17.62
N PRO A 135 9.37 3.79 -17.19
CA PRO A 135 8.52 2.59 -17.25
C PRO A 135 8.56 1.86 -18.61
N ALA A 136 8.57 2.61 -19.72
CA ALA A 136 8.62 2.08 -21.07
C ALA A 136 9.87 1.22 -21.36
N ASP A 137 10.99 1.48 -20.67
CA ASP A 137 12.23 0.71 -20.84
C ASP A 137 12.09 -0.75 -20.38
N TYR A 138 11.08 -1.04 -19.55
CA TYR A 138 10.86 -2.36 -18.95
C TYR A 138 9.71 -3.13 -19.60
N GLU A 139 8.93 -2.51 -20.49
CA GLU A 139 7.74 -3.13 -21.11
C GLU A 139 8.06 -4.48 -21.74
N LYS A 140 9.12 -4.57 -22.55
CA LYS A 140 9.51 -5.82 -23.20
C LYS A 140 9.84 -6.93 -22.20
N ALA A 141 10.51 -6.60 -21.10
CA ALA A 141 10.86 -7.58 -20.07
C ALA A 141 9.61 -8.04 -19.30
N LEU A 142 8.68 -7.12 -19.02
CA LEU A 142 7.42 -7.42 -18.35
C LEU A 142 6.49 -8.26 -19.24
N THR A 143 6.41 -7.99 -20.54
CA THR A 143 5.67 -8.83 -21.48
C THR A 143 6.24 -10.25 -21.51
N ALA A 144 7.56 -10.38 -21.68
CA ALA A 144 8.21 -11.69 -21.67
C ALA A 144 8.00 -12.45 -20.35
N PHE A 145 7.95 -11.72 -19.23
CA PHE A 145 7.64 -12.29 -17.93
C PHE A 145 6.20 -12.80 -17.84
N VAL A 146 5.23 -12.00 -18.28
CA VAL A 146 3.81 -12.38 -18.35
C VAL A 146 3.64 -13.62 -19.22
N ASP A 147 4.20 -13.64 -20.43
CA ASP A 147 4.11 -14.77 -21.36
C ASP A 147 4.67 -16.06 -20.73
N ALA A 148 5.77 -15.95 -19.97
CA ALA A 148 6.42 -17.10 -19.34
C ALA A 148 5.73 -17.59 -18.05
N LYS A 149 4.98 -16.73 -17.35
CA LYS A 149 4.36 -17.05 -16.05
C LYS A 149 2.86 -17.28 -16.13
N LEU A 150 2.21 -16.77 -17.16
CA LEU A 150 0.75 -16.77 -17.33
C LEU A 150 0.30 -17.54 -18.57
N GLU A 151 1.06 -18.55 -18.97
CA GLU A 151 0.63 -19.51 -20.00
C GLU A 151 -0.73 -20.12 -19.62
N GLY A 152 -1.70 -20.09 -20.55
CA GLY A 152 -3.07 -20.52 -20.33
C GLY A 152 -4.04 -19.42 -19.87
N TRP A 153 -3.57 -18.18 -19.66
CA TRP A 153 -4.40 -17.03 -19.29
C TRP A 153 -4.65 -16.06 -20.45
N GLU A 154 -4.38 -16.45 -21.69
CA GLU A 154 -4.39 -15.56 -22.87
C GLU A 154 -5.76 -14.90 -23.11
N GLN A 155 -6.85 -15.60 -22.78
CA GLN A 155 -8.21 -15.06 -22.90
C GLN A 155 -8.47 -13.82 -22.03
N PHE A 156 -7.68 -13.62 -20.98
CA PHE A 156 -7.76 -12.45 -20.10
C PHE A 156 -6.84 -11.30 -20.52
N SER A 157 -5.99 -11.53 -21.54
CA SER A 157 -5.00 -10.56 -22.01
C SER A 157 -4.20 -9.93 -20.86
N PRO A 158 -3.59 -10.74 -19.98
CA PRO A 158 -2.91 -10.24 -18.79
C PRO A 158 -1.80 -9.28 -19.20
N ARG A 159 -1.68 -8.17 -18.47
CA ARG A 159 -0.62 -7.19 -18.67
C ARG A 159 -0.16 -6.66 -17.33
N ILE A 160 1.15 -6.47 -17.18
CA ILE A 160 1.73 -5.70 -16.09
C ILE A 160 2.08 -4.33 -16.66
N ALA A 161 1.41 -3.30 -16.17
CA ALA A 161 1.70 -1.92 -16.52
C ALA A 161 2.45 -1.25 -15.38
N MET A 162 3.52 -0.53 -15.71
CA MET A 162 4.21 0.34 -14.77
C MET A 162 3.69 1.76 -14.90
N GLN A 163 3.45 2.40 -13.77
CA GLN A 163 3.11 3.83 -13.73
C GLN A 163 3.97 4.56 -12.69
N PRO A 164 4.27 5.85 -12.89
CA PRO A 164 4.88 6.67 -11.86
C PRO A 164 3.99 6.73 -10.61
N LEU A 165 4.59 6.62 -9.42
CA LEU A 165 3.87 6.69 -8.15
C LEU A 165 3.04 7.98 -8.00
N SER A 166 3.52 9.11 -8.52
CA SER A 166 2.81 10.40 -8.49
C SER A 166 1.50 10.42 -9.30
N LYS A 167 1.33 9.47 -10.23
CA LYS A 167 0.12 9.32 -11.03
C LYS A 167 -0.91 8.37 -10.40
N MET A 168 -0.51 7.63 -9.39
CA MET A 168 -1.31 6.55 -8.77
C MET A 168 -2.68 7.02 -8.29
N TYR A 169 -2.80 8.25 -7.79
CA TYR A 169 -4.06 8.73 -7.24
C TYR A 169 -5.08 9.14 -8.31
N LEU A 170 -4.68 9.75 -9.44
CA LEU A 170 -5.62 10.36 -10.41
C LEU A 170 -5.65 9.70 -11.79
N HIS A 171 -4.70 8.81 -12.08
CA HIS A 171 -4.49 8.28 -13.44
C HIS A 171 -4.38 6.75 -13.49
N SER A 172 -4.95 6.03 -12.52
CA SER A 172 -4.83 4.57 -12.41
C SER A 172 -6.03 3.77 -12.93
N LYS A 173 -6.97 4.40 -13.65
CA LYS A 173 -8.24 3.77 -14.06
C LYS A 173 -8.06 2.43 -14.80
N ASP A 174 -6.97 2.31 -15.56
CA ASP A 174 -6.67 1.14 -16.39
C ASP A 174 -5.68 0.15 -15.75
N ILE A 175 -5.38 0.34 -14.45
CA ILE A 175 -4.44 -0.47 -13.66
C ILE A 175 -5.19 -1.02 -12.45
N ALA A 176 -5.24 -2.34 -12.34
CA ALA A 176 -5.81 -3.00 -11.18
C ALA A 176 -4.97 -2.69 -9.93
N SER A 177 -5.62 -2.16 -8.90
CA SER A 177 -5.01 -1.76 -7.63
C SER A 177 -6.03 -1.96 -6.51
N PHE A 178 -5.56 -2.38 -5.34
CA PHE A 178 -6.34 -2.43 -4.10
C PHE A 178 -6.42 -1.06 -3.43
N PHE A 179 -5.53 -0.12 -3.77
CA PHE A 179 -5.66 1.25 -3.32
C PHE A 179 -6.82 1.92 -4.05
N THR A 180 -7.70 2.54 -3.27
CA THR A 180 -8.70 3.44 -3.85
C THR A 180 -8.01 4.70 -4.36
N GLY A 181 -8.41 5.14 -5.56
CA GLY A 181 -7.92 6.35 -6.20
C GLY A 181 -9.06 7.28 -6.59
N GLY A 182 -8.71 8.52 -6.92
CA GLY A 182 -9.58 9.42 -7.66
C GLY A 182 -9.47 9.22 -9.16
N ASP A 183 -10.27 9.97 -9.91
CA ASP A 183 -10.16 10.08 -11.37
C ASP A 183 -9.97 11.56 -11.71
N ILE A 184 -8.94 11.86 -12.51
CA ILE A 184 -8.66 13.22 -13.00
C ILE A 184 -9.90 13.85 -13.68
N ILE A 185 -10.79 13.04 -14.26
CA ILE A 185 -12.02 13.52 -14.88
C ILE A 185 -12.90 14.29 -13.88
N TYR A 186 -12.96 13.85 -12.61
CA TYR A 186 -13.74 14.56 -11.59
C TYR A 186 -13.10 15.90 -11.24
N VAL A 187 -11.77 15.98 -11.20
CA VAL A 187 -11.06 17.24 -10.99
C VAL A 187 -11.40 18.24 -12.10
N TYR A 188 -11.38 17.78 -13.36
CA TYR A 188 -11.78 18.63 -14.49
C TYR A 188 -13.25 19.05 -14.46
N ALA A 189 -14.16 18.12 -14.16
CA ALA A 189 -15.59 18.41 -14.07
C ALA A 189 -15.89 19.45 -12.99
N PHE A 190 -15.35 19.28 -11.78
CA PHE A 190 -15.55 20.23 -10.69
C PHE A 190 -14.87 21.58 -10.95
N SER A 191 -13.69 21.60 -11.56
CA SER A 191 -13.02 22.85 -11.94
C SER A 191 -13.84 23.65 -12.95
N LEU A 192 -14.47 22.97 -13.91
CA LEU A 192 -15.33 23.61 -14.90
C LEU A 192 -16.60 24.19 -14.25
N ILE A 193 -17.24 23.45 -13.33
CA ILE A 193 -18.39 23.94 -12.58
C ILE A 193 -18.02 25.15 -11.73
N ALA A 194 -16.90 25.08 -11.00
CA ALA A 194 -16.40 26.18 -10.18
C ALA A 194 -16.14 27.44 -11.01
N LEU A 195 -15.57 27.30 -12.22
CA LEU A 195 -15.37 28.40 -13.15
C LEU A 195 -16.69 29.04 -13.59
N PHE A 196 -17.71 28.25 -13.94
CA PHE A 196 -19.02 28.78 -14.31
C PHE A 196 -19.70 29.53 -13.16
N ILE A 197 -19.64 28.99 -11.94
CA ILE A 197 -20.16 29.66 -10.74
C ILE A 197 -19.46 31.00 -10.52
N LEU A 198 -18.12 31.02 -10.64
CA LEU A 198 -17.32 32.24 -10.48
C LEU A 198 -17.70 33.29 -11.54
N LEU A 199 -17.87 32.90 -12.81
CA LEU A 199 -18.28 33.80 -13.88
C LEU A 199 -19.68 34.38 -13.64
N ILE A 200 -20.65 33.55 -13.24
CA ILE A 200 -22.01 34.01 -12.90
C ILE A 200 -21.96 34.99 -11.72
N ALA A 201 -21.15 34.69 -10.70
CA ALA A 201 -20.97 35.58 -9.55
C ALA A 201 -20.35 36.92 -9.95
N CYS A 202 -19.33 36.94 -10.81
CA CYS A 202 -18.73 38.17 -11.32
C CYS A 202 -19.73 39.02 -12.13
N ILE A 203 -20.50 38.40 -13.03
CA ILE A 203 -21.52 39.09 -13.81
C ILE A 203 -22.59 39.67 -12.89
N ASN A 204 -23.07 38.89 -11.92
CA ASN A 204 -24.07 39.36 -10.95
C ASN A 204 -23.52 40.52 -10.11
N TYR A 205 -22.26 40.46 -9.68
CA TYR A 205 -21.63 41.53 -8.91
C TYR A 205 -21.51 42.83 -9.71
N MET A 206 -21.06 42.76 -10.98
CA MET A 206 -20.99 43.92 -11.86
C MET A 206 -22.37 44.53 -12.13
N ASN A 207 -23.43 43.72 -12.17
CA ASN A 207 -24.79 44.20 -12.41
C ASN A 207 -25.48 44.74 -11.15
N LEU A 208 -24.92 44.50 -9.96
CA LEU A 208 -25.41 45.05 -8.69
C LEU A 208 -24.71 46.37 -8.29
N ALA A 209 -23.62 46.73 -8.96
CA ALA A 209 -22.85 47.96 -8.75
C ALA A 209 -23.27 49.05 -9.76
#